data_AF-A0A2H3KUN5-F1
#
_entry.id   AF-A0A2H3KUN5-F1
#
_cell.length_a   1.000
_cell.length_b   1.000
_cell.length_c   1.000
_cell.angle_alpha   90.00
_cell.angle_beta   90.00
_cell.angle_gamma   90.00
#
_symmetry.space_group_name_H-M   'P 1'
#
loop_
_entity.id
_entity.type
_entity.pdbx_description
1 polymer ?
#
loop_
_entity_poly.entity_id
_entity_poly.type
_entity_poly.pdbx_seq_one_letter_code
_entity_poly.pdbx_strand_id
1 'polypeptide(L)'
;MPKYICKCGNLINLSDIPSPNQLLMIEDVDYDKFFEKIDAEELYDEMMLVVRCDTCKRLYVFESGFDEEPIMYKIEEGVWNKRI
;
A
#
# COMPACT_ATOMS: atom_id res chain seq x y z
N MET A 1 10.18 -5.73 -12.58
CA MET A 1 9.18 -5.43 -11.53
C MET A 1 9.92 -5.05 -10.27
N PRO A 2 9.55 -3.93 -9.62
CA PRO A 2 10.27 -3.43 -8.45
C PRO A 2 10.19 -4.47 -7.34
N LYS A 3 11.36 -4.97 -6.94
CA LYS A 3 11.51 -5.76 -5.74
C LYS A 3 11.85 -4.77 -4.63
N TYR A 4 11.01 -4.68 -3.61
CA TYR A 4 11.26 -3.77 -2.50
C TYR A 4 11.89 -4.53 -1.33
N ILE A 5 13.03 -4.07 -0.83
CA ILE A 5 13.70 -4.69 0.30
C ILE A 5 13.25 -4.01 1.58
N CYS A 6 12.59 -4.75 2.46
CA CYS A 6 12.18 -4.24 3.76
C CYS A 6 13.39 -4.02 4.66
N LYS A 7 13.26 -3.10 5.63
CA LYS A 7 14.25 -2.86 6.71
C LYS A 7 14.55 -4.11 7.54
N CYS A 8 13.67 -5.12 7.54
CA CYS A 8 13.93 -6.41 8.18
C CYS A 8 14.75 -7.38 7.33
N GLY A 9 15.18 -6.98 6.11
CA GLY A 9 15.92 -7.81 5.16
C GLY A 9 15.05 -8.63 4.21
N ASN A 10 13.73 -8.69 4.44
CA ASN A 10 12.81 -9.45 3.60
C ASN A 10 12.61 -8.79 2.22
N LEU A 11 12.73 -9.58 1.16
CA LEU A 11 12.40 -9.19 -0.20
C LEU A 11 10.87 -9.26 -0.39
N ILE A 12 10.21 -8.11 -0.53
CA ILE A 12 8.77 -8.07 -0.72
C ILE A 12 8.44 -8.35 -2.18
N ASN A 13 7.69 -9.42 -2.43
CA ASN A 13 7.20 -9.73 -3.77
C ASN A 13 6.00 -8.84 -4.12
N LEU A 14 6.09 -8.14 -5.25
CA LEU A 14 5.04 -7.34 -5.86
C LEU A 14 4.69 -7.85 -7.28
N SER A 15 5.16 -9.05 -7.65
CA SER A 15 4.93 -9.59 -8.99
C SER A 15 3.51 -10.09 -9.24
N ASP A 16 2.81 -10.44 -8.17
CA ASP A 16 1.48 -11.03 -8.26
C ASP A 16 0.46 -9.93 -8.61
N ILE A 17 -0.52 -10.22 -9.47
CA ILE A 17 -1.55 -9.26 -9.88
C ILE A 17 -2.92 -9.92 -9.66
N PRO A 18 -3.70 -9.50 -8.65
CA PRO A 18 -3.39 -8.49 -7.63
C PRO A 18 -2.36 -8.99 -6.59
N SER A 19 -1.49 -8.09 -6.13
CA SER A 19 -0.45 -8.44 -5.15
C SER A 19 -1.02 -8.45 -3.73
N PRO A 20 -0.79 -9.51 -2.93
CA PRO A 20 -1.22 -9.54 -1.53
C PRO A 20 -0.44 -8.56 -0.65
N ASN A 21 0.71 -8.07 -1.13
CA ASN A 21 1.61 -7.16 -0.43
C ASN A 21 1.48 -5.71 -0.91
N GLN A 22 0.64 -5.48 -1.91
CA GLN A 22 0.26 -4.15 -2.38
C GLN A 22 -1.10 -3.80 -1.81
N LEU A 23 -1.18 -2.63 -1.20
CA LEU A 23 -2.40 -2.01 -0.73
C LEU A 23 -2.56 -0.67 -1.45
N LEU A 24 -3.80 -0.23 -1.58
CA LEU A 24 -4.15 1.09 -2.05
C LEU A 24 -4.75 1.85 -0.87
N MET A 25 -4.30 3.07 -0.65
CA MET A 25 -4.71 3.93 0.46
C MET A 25 -5.15 5.28 -0.09
N ILE A 26 -6.21 5.84 0.47
CA ILE A 26 -6.72 7.17 0.10
C ILE A 26 -7.16 7.87 1.37
N GLU A 27 -7.00 9.19 1.42
CA GLU A 27 -7.58 9.97 2.51
C GLU A 27 -9.11 10.00 2.38
N ASP A 28 -9.80 9.98 3.52
CA ASP A 28 -11.27 9.96 3.56
C ASP A 28 -11.89 11.16 2.83
N VAL A 29 -11.26 12.34 2.97
CA VAL A 29 -11.68 13.58 2.30
C VAL A 29 -11.57 13.53 0.78
N ASP A 30 -10.62 12.74 0.25
CA ASP A 30 -10.45 12.56 -1.18
C ASP A 30 -11.37 11.45 -1.71
N TYR A 31 -11.60 10.42 -0.90
CA TYR A 31 -12.54 9.36 -1.23
C TYR A 31 -13.98 9.87 -1.36
N ASP A 32 -14.39 10.84 -0.54
CA ASP A 32 -15.75 11.41 -0.55
C ASP A 32 -16.13 12.04 -1.91
N LYS A 33 -15.13 12.46 -2.70
CA LYS A 33 -15.32 13.00 -4.06
C LYS A 33 -15.95 12.00 -5.03
N PHE A 34 -15.87 10.70 -4.73
CA PHE A 34 -16.34 9.61 -5.59
C PHE A 34 -17.73 9.06 -5.21
N PHE A 35 -18.43 9.69 -4.27
CA PHE A 35 -19.64 9.12 -3.63
C PHE A 35 -20.79 8.78 -4.60
N GLU A 36 -21.03 9.57 -5.65
CA GLU A 36 -22.19 9.37 -6.55
C GLU A 36 -21.96 8.29 -7.61
N LYS A 37 -20.79 8.27 -8.24
CA LYS A 37 -20.40 7.29 -9.25
C LYS A 37 -18.90 7.06 -9.17
N ILE A 38 -18.53 5.83 -8.83
CA ILE A 38 -17.14 5.41 -8.72
C ILE A 38 -16.74 4.77 -10.05
N ASP A 39 -15.86 5.44 -10.79
CA ASP A 39 -15.00 4.76 -11.76
C ASP A 39 -13.79 4.21 -11.00
N ALA A 40 -13.53 2.91 -11.16
CA ALA A 40 -12.46 2.23 -10.41
C ALA A 40 -11.06 2.63 -10.90
N GLU A 41 -10.92 3.04 -12.16
CA GLU A 41 -9.67 3.53 -12.74
C GLU A 41 -9.39 4.95 -12.24
N GLU A 42 -10.39 5.84 -12.27
CA GLU A 42 -10.27 7.19 -11.71
C GLU A 42 -9.96 7.16 -10.21
N LEU A 43 -10.61 6.28 -9.46
CA LEU A 43 -10.30 6.11 -8.03
C LEU A 43 -8.86 5.62 -7.85
N TYR A 44 -8.40 4.64 -8.64
CA TYR A 44 -7.05 4.09 -8.54
C TYR A 44 -5.97 5.17 -8.71
N ASP A 45 -6.18 6.11 -9.63
CA ASP A 45 -5.23 7.20 -9.92
C ASP A 45 -5.06 8.18 -8.74
N GLU A 46 -6.08 8.33 -7.89
CA GLU A 46 -6.00 9.15 -6.66
C GLU A 46 -5.47 8.38 -5.44
N MET A 47 -5.29 7.05 -5.54
CA MET A 47 -4.83 6.25 -4.40
C MET A 47 -3.30 6.23 -4.29
N MET A 48 -2.82 6.39 -3.06
CA MET A 48 -1.45 6.14 -2.68
C MET A 48 -1.13 4.64 -2.72
N LEU A 49 0.04 4.32 -3.26
CA LEU A 49 0.57 2.97 -3.23
C LEU A 49 1.17 2.67 -1.86
N VAL A 50 0.73 1.57 -1.24
CA VAL A 50 1.28 1.12 0.03
C VAL A 50 1.81 -0.30 -0.10
N VAL A 51 3.10 -0.49 0.19
CA VAL A 51 3.74 -1.80 0.21
C VAL A 51 3.80 -2.32 1.63
N ARG A 52 3.27 -3.52 1.86
CA ARG A 52 3.32 -4.22 3.15
C ARG A 52 4.35 -5.34 3.11
N CYS A 53 5.22 -5.37 4.11
CA CYS A 53 6.08 -6.53 4.33
C CYS A 53 5.27 -7.71 4.88
N ASP A 54 5.30 -8.86 4.21
CA ASP A 54 4.66 -10.10 4.67
C ASP A 54 5.35 -10.72 5.91
N THR A 55 6.62 -10.42 6.15
CA THR A 55 7.34 -10.92 7.34
C THR A 55 7.12 -10.06 8.57
N CYS A 56 7.44 -8.76 8.51
CA CYS A 56 7.42 -7.86 9.68
C CYS A 56 6.24 -6.87 9.71
N LYS A 57 5.37 -6.90 8.70
CA LYS A 57 4.15 -6.08 8.60
C LYS A 57 4.35 -4.56 8.58
N ARG A 58 5.59 -4.08 8.41
CA ARG A 58 5.85 -2.66 8.11
C ARG A 58 5.12 -2.23 6.84
N LEU A 59 4.62 -1.01 6.85
CA LEU A 59 4.02 -0.36 5.70
C LEU A 59 5.01 0.68 5.16
N TYR A 60 5.05 0.76 3.83
CA TYR A 60 5.82 1.74 3.07
C TYR A 60 4.82 2.48 2.20
N VAL A 61 4.55 3.74 2.52
CA VAL A 61 3.60 4.59 1.81
C VAL A 61 4.38 5.43 0.79
N PHE A 62 4.03 5.28 -0.48
CA PHE A 62 4.65 5.99 -1.59
C PHE A 62 3.69 7.08 -2.09
N GLU A 63 3.86 8.31 -1.58
CA GLU A 63 3.04 9.46 -1.96
C GLU A 63 3.36 9.94 -3.38
N SER A 64 4.64 9.85 -3.79
CA SER A 64 5.14 10.32 -5.10
C SER A 64 5.67 9.17 -5.99
N GLY A 65 5.16 7.96 -5.81
CA GLY A 65 5.66 6.77 -6.53
C GLY A 65 7.01 6.25 -6.00
N PHE A 66 7.65 5.34 -6.74
CA PHE A 66 8.86 4.61 -6.30
C PHE A 66 10.17 5.40 -6.38
N ASP A 67 10.15 6.59 -6.97
CA ASP A 67 11.36 7.41 -7.18
C ASP A 67 11.78 8.18 -5.91
N GLU A 68 10.88 8.31 -4.94
CA GLU A 68 11.13 8.95 -3.65
C GLU A 68 11.18 7.94 -2.50
N GLU A 69 11.85 8.30 -1.40
CA GLU A 69 11.87 7.45 -0.21
C GLU A 69 10.46 7.37 0.41
N PRO A 70 9.88 6.17 0.59
CA PRO A 70 8.56 6.04 1.16
C PRO A 70 8.57 6.35 2.67
N ILE A 71 7.43 6.82 3.15
CA ILE A 71 7.20 6.94 4.59
C ILE A 71 7.01 5.53 5.18
N MET A 72 7.78 5.21 6.21
CA MET A 72 7.79 3.89 6.83
C MET A 72 7.03 3.88 8.16
N TYR A 73 6.00 3.02 8.24
CA TYR A 73 5.25 2.78 9.45
C TYR A 73 5.55 1.38 10.01
N LYS A 74 5.58 1.27 11.34
CA LYS A 74 5.73 0.00 12.06
C LYS A 74 4.51 -0.20 12.96
N ILE A 75 3.95 -1.41 12.95
CA ILE A 75 2.94 -1.81 13.92
C ILE A 75 3.55 -1.76 15.33
N GLU A 76 2.93 -0.99 16.21
CA GLU A 76 3.29 -0.95 17.64
C GLU A 76 2.69 -2.15 18.38
N GLU A 77 1.38 -2.38 18.22
CA GLU A 77 0.65 -3.50 18.81
C GLU A 77 -0.39 -4.08 17.82
N GLY A 78 -0.76 -5.35 18.03
CA GLY A 78 -1.78 -6.04 17.25
C GLY A 78 -1.24 -7.01 16.18
N VAL A 79 -2.15 -7.85 15.67
CA VAL A 79 -1.86 -8.78 14.57
C VAL A 79 -2.62 -8.30 13.35
N TRP A 80 -1.92 -8.19 12.21
CA TRP A 80 -2.58 -7.95 10.94
C TRP A 80 -3.44 -9.16 10.56
N ASN A 81 -4.72 -9.10 10.90
CA ASN A 81 -5.71 -10.10 10.51
C ASN A 81 -6.36 -9.65 9.20
N LYS A 82 -5.93 -10.25 8.09
CA LYS A 82 -6.63 -10.11 6.81
C LYS A 82 -7.99 -10.79 6.96
N ARG A 83 -9.04 -10.05 7.36
CA ARG A 83 -10.40 -10.56 7.26
C ARG A 83 -10.71 -10.70 5.76
N ILE A 84 -11.06 -11.93 5.39
CA ILE A 84 -11.55 -12.33 4.06
C ILE A 84 -12.95 -11.76 3.89
#